data_AF-A0A920AGJ7-F1
#
_entry.id   AF-A0A920AGJ7-F1
#
_cell.length_a   1.000
_cell.length_b   1.000
_cell.length_c   1.000
_cell.angle_alpha   90.00
_cell.angle_beta   90.00
_cell.angle_gamma   90.00
#
_symmetry.space_group_name_H-M   'P 1'
#
loop_
_entity.id
_entity.type
_entity.pdbx_description
1 polymer ?
#
loop_
_entity_poly.entity_id
_entity_poly.type
_entity_poly.pdbx_seq_one_letter_code
_entity_poly.pdbx_strand_id
1 'polypeptide(L)' 'MTAQEANGWLHYGGGLELWRELYAPFGVVPFAGGSTGVQMAGWFNIRLNTRADLKGLKMRIPGLAGEVFDAAGGSAVA' A
#
# COMPACT_ATOMS: atom_id res chain seq x y z
N MET A 1 -8.48 -2.77 6.94
CA MET A 1 -9.50 -2.94 5.89
C MET A 1 -9.23 -4.23 5.14
N THR A 2 -10.11 -5.22 5.22
CA THR A 2 -10.05 -6.44 4.42
C THR A 2 -10.40 -6.14 2.95
N ALA A 3 -10.18 -7.09 2.04
CA ALA A 3 -10.59 -6.94 0.64
C ALA A 3 -12.11 -6.69 0.50
N GLN A 4 -12.92 -7.31 1.37
CA GLN A 4 -14.38 -7.13 1.36
C GLN A 4 -14.77 -5.72 1.84
N GLU A 5 -14.18 -5.26 2.93
CA GLU A 5 -14.42 -3.90 3.45
C GLU A 5 -13.99 -2.84 2.42
N ALA A 6 -12.86 -3.05 1.75
CA ALA A 6 -12.34 -2.15 0.71
C ALA A 6 -13.31 -2.02 -0.47
N ASN A 7 -13.79 -3.15 -0.99
CA ASN A 7 -14.77 -3.16 -2.08
C ASN A 7 -16.13 -2.60 -1.62
N GLY A 8 -16.51 -2.84 -0.35
CA GLY A 8 -17.71 -2.24 0.25
C GLY A 8 -17.66 -0.71 0.20
N TRP A 9 -16.57 -0.11 0.67
CA TRP A 9 -16.37 1.33 0.58
C TRP A 9 -16.29 1.82 -0.88
N LEU A 10 -15.55 1.12 -1.73
CA LEU A 10 -15.36 1.53 -3.11
C LEU A 10 -16.68 1.59 -3.90
N HIS A 11 -17.53 0.57 -3.76
CA HIS A 11 -18.75 0.43 -4.56
C HIS A 11 -20.01 1.01 -3.92
N TYR A 12 -20.06 1.12 -2.60
CA TYR A 12 -21.26 1.53 -1.86
C TYR A 12 -21.02 2.67 -0.86
N GLY A 13 -19.76 3.05 -0.63
CA GLY A 13 -19.36 4.08 0.33
C GLY A 13 -18.85 5.38 -0.29
N GLY A 14 -19.05 5.58 -1.60
CA GLY A 14 -18.60 6.79 -2.31
C GLY A 14 -17.17 6.75 -2.85
N GLY A 15 -16.46 5.62 -2.70
CA GLY A 15 -15.05 5.55 -3.08
C GLY A 15 -14.81 5.63 -4.59
N LEU A 16 -15.70 5.06 -5.41
CA LEU A 16 -15.56 5.08 -6.87
C LEU A 16 -15.79 6.48 -7.44
N GLU A 17 -16.70 7.25 -6.84
CA GLU A 17 -16.98 8.64 -7.21
C GLU A 17 -15.73 9.50 -6.96
N LEU A 18 -15.14 9.40 -5.78
CA LEU A 18 -13.89 10.10 -5.44
C LEU A 18 -12.74 9.69 -6.37
N TRP A 19 -12.63 8.40 -6.69
CA TRP A 19 -11.58 7.91 -7.58
C TRP A 19 -11.74 8.47 -9.01
N ARG A 20 -12.96 8.52 -9.53
CA ARG A 20 -13.26 9.10 -10.84
C ARG A 20 -13.04 10.60 -10.88
N GLU A 21 -13.43 11.33 -9.84
CA GLU A 21 -13.18 12.77 -9.73
C GLU A 21 -11.67 13.07 -9.78
N LEU A 22 -10.89 12.34 -8.99
CA LEU A 22 -9.43 12.46 -8.97
C LEU A 22 -8.79 12.18 -10.34
N TYR A 23 -9.34 11.22 -11.09
CA TYR A 23 -8.77 10.78 -12.37
C TYR A 23 -9.27 11.58 -13.60
N ALA A 24 -10.33 12.38 -13.44
CA ALA A 24 -10.94 13.14 -14.53
C ALA A 24 -9.96 14.06 -15.30
N PRO A 25 -9.02 14.79 -14.64
CA PRO A 25 -8.04 15.64 -15.35
C PRO A 25 -7.10 14.87 -16.28
N PHE A 26 -6.93 13.56 -16.05
CA PHE A 26 -6.07 12.70 -16.87
C PHE A 26 -6.83 12.01 -18.01
N GLY A 27 -8.15 12.22 -18.14
CA GLY A 27 -8.97 11.58 -19.16
C GLY A 27 -9.13 10.06 -18.96
N VAL A 28 -8.96 9.57 -17.73
CA VAL A 28 -9.01 8.15 -17.39
C VAL A 28 -10.27 7.86 -16.58
N VAL A 29 -10.97 6.77 -16.92
CA VAL A 29 -12.07 6.25 -16.11
C VAL A 29 -11.58 5.02 -15.36
N PRO A 30 -11.34 5.11 -14.04
CA PRO A 30 -10.85 3.98 -13.27
C PRO A 30 -11.95 2.96 -12.90
N PHE A 31 -11.55 1.70 -12.77
CA PHE A 31 -12.36 0.59 -12.30
C PHE A 31 -11.52 -0.37 -11.45
N ALA A 32 -12.17 -1.06 -10.50
CA ALA A 32 -11.50 -2.08 -9.70
C ALA A 32 -11.06 -3.27 -10.58
N GLY A 33 -9.79 -3.64 -10.51
CA GLY A 33 -9.20 -4.75 -11.27
C GLY A 33 -8.96 -6.04 -10.47
N GLY A 34 -9.45 -6.10 -9.22
CA GLY A 34 -9.22 -7.19 -8.29
C GLY A 34 -8.39 -6.80 -7.07
N SER A 35 -8.28 -7.72 -6.11
CA SER A 35 -7.52 -7.54 -4.87
C SER A 35 -6.74 -8.82 -4.55
N THR A 36 -5.49 -8.68 -4.12
CA THR A 36 -4.68 -9.79 -3.63
C THR A 36 -5.04 -10.21 -2.20
N GLY A 37 -5.93 -9.47 -1.53
CA GLY A 37 -6.14 -9.60 -0.10
C GLY A 37 -4.93 -9.13 0.72
N VAL A 38 -4.78 -9.68 1.91
CA VAL A 38 -3.65 -9.37 2.80
C VAL A 38 -2.36 -9.88 2.16
N GLN A 39 -1.37 -9.00 2.01
CA GLN A 39 -0.04 -9.37 1.56
C GLN A 39 0.85 -9.73 2.74
N MET A 40 1.78 -10.67 2.53
CA MET A 40 2.82 -10.95 3.51
C MET A 40 3.84 -9.81 3.56
N ALA A 41 4.48 -9.63 4.71
CA ALA A 41 5.40 -8.51 4.98
C ALA A 41 6.76 -8.58 4.23
N GLY A 42 6.94 -9.55 3.35
CA GLY A 42 8.15 -9.75 2.56
C GLY A 42 9.05 -10.87 3.08
N TRP A 43 10.28 -10.86 2.59
CA TRP A 43 11.30 -11.86 2.88
C TRP A 43 12.54 -11.18 3.44
N PHE A 44 13.10 -11.72 4.52
CA PHE A 44 14.22 -11.14 5.24
C PHE A 44 15.32 -12.18 5.44
N ASN A 45 16.57 -11.78 5.22
CA ASN A 45 17.76 -12.60 5.49
C ASN A 45 18.28 -12.44 6.93
N ILE A 46 17.68 -11.53 7.69
CA ILE A 46 17.92 -11.31 9.11
C ILE A 46 16.61 -11.41 9.87
N ARG A 47 16.68 -11.76 11.16
CA ARG A 47 15.51 -11.76 12.03
C ARG A 47 15.24 -10.35 12.53
N LEU A 48 14.00 -9.88 12.39
CA LEU A 48 13.53 -8.59 12.91
C LEU A 48 12.69 -8.84 14.17
N ASN A 49 13.13 -8.32 15.33
CA ASN A 49 12.41 -8.43 16.60
C ASN A 49 12.10 -7.05 17.21
N THR A 50 12.89 -6.03 16.90
CA THR A 50 12.76 -4.68 17.47
C THR A 50 12.78 -3.62 16.37
N ARG A 51 12.30 -2.41 16.69
CA ARG A 51 12.35 -1.27 15.78
C ARG A 51 13.78 -0.92 15.34
N ALA A 52 14.77 -1.13 16.22
CA ALA A 52 16.16 -0.82 15.90
C ALA A 52 16.70 -1.67 14.74
N ASP A 53 16.15 -2.87 14.52
CA ASP A 53 16.54 -3.78 13.43
C ASP A 53 16.17 -3.23 12.05
N LEU A 54 15.25 -2.26 11.97
CA LEU A 54 14.90 -1.58 10.72
C LEU A 54 15.96 -0.55 10.31
N LYS A 55 16.81 -0.09 11.23
CA LYS A 55 17.73 1.02 10.96
C LYS A 55 18.71 0.66 9.85
N GLY A 56 18.60 1.34 8.71
CA GLY A 56 19.45 1.11 7.54
C GLY A 56 19.14 -0.17 6.77
N LEU A 57 18.08 -0.90 7.13
CA LEU A 57 17.60 -2.06 6.39
C LEU A 57 17.08 -1.60 5.03
N LYS A 58 17.68 -2.10 3.94
CA LYS A 58 17.22 -1.84 2.58
C LYS A 58 16.18 -2.89 2.19
N MET A 59 14.99 -2.45 1.82
CA MET A 59 13.89 -3.34 1.47
C MET A 59 13.16 -2.84 0.22
N ARG A 60 12.91 -3.74 -0.73
CA ARG A 60 12.01 -3.44 -1.85
C ARG A 60 10.57 -3.45 -1.35
N ILE A 61 9.94 -2.28 -1.26
CA ILE A 61 8.59 -2.10 -0.73
C ILE A 61 7.90 -0.91 -1.41
N PRO A 62 6.93 -1.14 -2.31
CA PRO A 62 6.33 -0.07 -3.11
C PRO A 62 5.18 0.65 -2.38
N GLY A 63 4.79 1.80 -2.93
CA GLY A 63 3.62 2.56 -2.49
C GLY A 63 3.82 3.25 -1.14
N LEU A 64 2.70 3.61 -0.49
CA LEU A 64 2.69 4.36 0.76
C LEU A 64 3.46 3.65 1.90
N ALA A 65 3.52 2.32 1.87
CA ALA A 65 4.29 1.56 2.85
C ALA A 65 5.80 1.85 2.79
N GLY A 66 6.33 2.24 1.63
CA GLY A 66 7.73 2.67 1.49
C GLY A 66 8.02 3.94 2.26
N GLU A 67 7.15 4.95 2.17
CA GLU A 67 7.29 6.21 2.92
C GLU A 67 7.23 5.97 4.43
N VAL A 68 6.33 5.09 4.89
CA VAL A 68 6.24 4.69 6.30
C VAL A 68 7.49 3.93 6.74
N PHE A 69 8.03 3.07 5.88
CA PHE A 69 9.24 2.29 6.17
C PHE A 69 10.49 3.17 6.30
N ASP A 70 10.63 4.17 5.41
CA ASP A 70 11.67 5.20 5.51
C ASP A 70 11.53 6.00 6.82
N ALA A 71 10.32 6.45 7.15
CA ALA A 71 10.04 7.16 8.39
C ALA A 71 10.32 6.30 9.65
N ALA A 72 10.20 4.98 9.54
CA ALA A 72 10.53 4.05 10.62
C ALA A 72 12.04 3.85 10.83
N GLY A 73 12.88 4.29 9.89
CA GLY A 73 14.35 4.21 9.91
C GLY A 73 14.94 3.21 8.91
N GLY A 74 14.09 2.55 8.13
CA GLY A 74 14.50 1.71 7.01
C GLY A 74 14.89 2.54 5.79
N SER A 75 15.17 1.84 4.69
CA SER A 75 15.39 2.42 3.37
C SER A 75 14.59 1.62 2.35
N ALA A 76 13.47 2.18 1.91
CA ALA A 76 12.69 1.66 0.80
C ALA A 76 13.49 1.82 -0.49
N VAL A 77 13.56 0.75 -1.29
CA VAL A 77 14.18 0.76 -2.61
C VAL A 77 13.16 0.36 -3.68
N ALA A 78 13.28 0.98 -4.85
CA ALA A 78 12.42 0.73 -6.00
C ALA A 78 12.79 -0.58 -6.72
#